data_AF-A0A2Z3UWG8-F1
#
_entry.id   AF-A0A2Z3UWG8-F1
#
_cell.length_a   1.000
_cell.length_b   1.000
_cell.length_c   1.000
_cell.angle_alpha   90.00
_cell.angle_beta   90.00
_cell.angle_gamma   90.00
#
_symmetry.space_group_name_H-M   'P 1'
#
loop_
_entity.id
_entity.type
_entity.pdbx_description
1 polymer ?
#
loop_
_entity_poly.entity_id
_entity_poly.type
_entity_poly.pdbx_seq_one_letter_code
_entity_poly.pdbx_strand_id
1 'polypeptide(L)'
;MNNDQILRNRARVLDEDLAGRASTAGADALLAEIVLLEQVPTRRRRMPSPRRVLLGVAATAALTGVLVVGPSLFGASEQVYASQAVTIDREGDRYAFYITDGDPDPSELEKAFRKVGLENITVKLIPVSPRQRSPVVGVDLGKAGSGARASVTVSDCAERVEGCLTAFRITADLQGPAQLRLGRPAKPGEKYAYPADASWPGEALAGVTLQGRSAGEATRVVREHDLKVAYELDWPLRSGERGFQSEENVPASRVDPSWAVASAETYNDGVITLHVVPGPDATPPPGF
;
A
#
# COMPACT_ATOMS: atom_id res chain seq x y z
N MET A 1 -24.64 -32.54 21.31
CA MET A 1 -25.01 -31.85 20.06
C MET A 1 -23.73 -31.62 19.28
N ASN A 2 -23.66 -32.14 18.04
CA ASN A 2 -22.42 -32.18 17.26
C ASN A 2 -22.30 -30.90 16.40
N ASN A 3 -21.17 -30.19 16.48
CA ASN A 3 -20.97 -28.86 15.87
C ASN A 3 -21.12 -28.86 14.34
N ASP A 4 -20.89 -30.00 13.68
CA ASP A 4 -21.00 -30.15 12.23
C ASP A 4 -22.43 -29.92 11.69
N GLN A 5 -23.46 -30.21 12.48
CA GLN A 5 -24.85 -29.99 12.04
C GLN A 5 -25.26 -28.52 12.03
N ILE A 6 -24.63 -27.69 12.88
CA ILE A 6 -24.95 -26.26 12.97
C ILE A 6 -24.41 -25.50 11.76
N LEU A 7 -23.26 -25.91 11.22
CA LEU A 7 -22.64 -25.29 10.05
C LEU A 7 -23.38 -25.62 8.75
N ARG A 8 -23.90 -26.85 8.60
CA ARG A 8 -24.66 -27.25 7.40
C ARG A 8 -25.94 -26.43 7.17
N ASN A 9 -26.61 -26.00 8.24
CA ASN A 9 -27.86 -25.22 8.12
C ASN A 9 -27.65 -23.72 7.87
N ARG A 10 -26.41 -23.22 7.80
CA ARG A 10 -26.11 -21.80 7.54
C ARG A 10 -25.40 -21.54 6.21
N ALA A 11 -24.94 -22.57 5.52
CA ALA A 11 -24.36 -22.43 4.19
C ALA A 11 -25.49 -22.29 3.16
N ARG A 12 -25.46 -21.20 2.38
CA ARG A 12 -26.43 -20.95 1.30
C ARG A 12 -26.18 -21.82 0.06
N VAL A 13 -25.03 -22.49 0.01
CA VAL A 13 -24.56 -23.39 -1.05
C VAL A 13 -23.75 -24.49 -0.37
N LEU A 14 -24.06 -25.75 -0.65
CA LEU A 14 -23.32 -26.91 -0.11
C LEU A 14 -22.28 -27.38 -1.13
N ASP A 15 -21.21 -28.03 -0.68
CA ASP A 15 -20.15 -28.54 -1.58
C ASP A 15 -20.69 -29.55 -2.62
N GLU A 16 -21.76 -30.25 -2.27
CA GLU A 16 -22.52 -31.13 -3.17
C GLU A 16 -23.25 -30.36 -4.30
N ASP A 17 -23.58 -29.08 -4.11
CA ASP A 17 -24.15 -28.20 -5.16
C ASP A 17 -23.09 -27.68 -6.15
N LEU A 18 -21.81 -27.80 -5.80
CA LEU A 18 -20.65 -27.40 -6.61
C LEU A 18 -20.07 -28.58 -7.40
N ALA A 19 -20.29 -29.81 -6.94
CA ALA A 19 -19.88 -31.02 -7.64
C ALA A 19 -20.59 -31.13 -9.01
N GLY A 20 -19.84 -30.90 -10.08
CA GLY A 20 -20.33 -31.00 -11.47
C GLY A 20 -20.69 -29.67 -12.16
N ARG A 21 -20.57 -28.52 -11.48
CA ARG A 21 -20.80 -27.19 -12.09
C ARG A 21 -19.54 -26.44 -12.52
N ALA A 22 -18.35 -26.94 -12.16
CA ALA A 22 -17.08 -26.26 -12.38
C ALA A 22 -16.40 -26.55 -13.74
N SER A 23 -16.89 -27.51 -14.53
CA SER A 23 -16.30 -27.86 -15.82
C SER A 23 -17.32 -27.54 -16.92
N THR A 24 -17.19 -26.32 -17.48
CA THR A 24 -17.86 -25.96 -18.72
C THR A 24 -16.87 -26.20 -19.86
N ALA A 25 -17.37 -26.48 -21.07
CA ALA A 25 -16.50 -26.68 -22.25
C ALA A 25 -15.51 -25.52 -22.48
N GLY A 26 -15.85 -24.30 -22.04
CA GLY A 26 -14.95 -23.14 -22.07
C GLY A 26 -13.82 -23.20 -21.04
N ALA A 27 -14.07 -23.73 -19.84
CA ALA A 27 -13.05 -23.91 -18.81
C ALA A 27 -12.05 -25.02 -19.18
N ASP A 28 -12.54 -26.12 -19.78
CA ASP A 28 -11.69 -27.21 -20.26
C ASP A 28 -10.85 -26.77 -21.47
N ALA A 29 -11.38 -25.91 -22.35
CA ALA A 29 -10.62 -25.33 -23.46
C ALA A 29 -9.50 -24.41 -22.98
N LEU A 30 -9.77 -23.59 -21.95
CA LEU A 30 -8.76 -22.72 -21.32
C LEU A 30 -7.67 -23.52 -20.60
N LEU A 31 -8.04 -24.60 -19.89
CA LEU A 31 -7.07 -25.52 -19.30
C LEU A 31 -6.24 -26.24 -20.35
N ALA A 32 -6.84 -26.68 -21.45
CA ALA A 32 -6.11 -27.30 -22.56
C ALA A 32 -5.12 -26.32 -23.21
N GLU A 33 -5.48 -25.04 -23.34
CA GLU A 33 -4.60 -23.99 -23.87
C GLU A 33 -3.42 -23.69 -22.93
N ILE A 34 -3.67 -23.64 -21.61
CA ILE A 34 -2.61 -23.46 -20.60
C ILE A 34 -1.64 -24.65 -20.60
N VAL A 35 -2.15 -25.88 -20.69
CA VAL A 35 -1.32 -27.10 -20.75
C VAL A 35 -0.53 -27.19 -22.07
N LEU A 36 -1.05 -26.65 -23.17
CA LEU A 36 -0.33 -26.54 -24.44
C LEU A 36 0.77 -25.46 -24.41
N LEU A 37 0.57 -24.37 -23.67
CA LEU A 37 1.58 -23.32 -23.49
C LEU A 37 2.78 -23.76 -22.64
N GLU A 38 2.62 -24.77 -21.77
CA GLU A 38 3.73 -25.35 -20.99
C GLU A 38 4.64 -26.30 -21.78
N GLN A 39 4.31 -26.66 -23.03
CA GLN A 39 5.19 -27.45 -23.89
C GLN A 39 6.04 -26.58 -24.81
N VAL A 40 6.90 -25.74 -24.22
CA VAL A 40 8.04 -25.18 -24.95
C VAL A 40 8.99 -26.34 -25.29
N PRO A 41 9.27 -26.63 -26.57
CA PRO A 41 10.20 -27.68 -26.93
C PRO A 41 11.59 -27.32 -26.41
N THR A 42 12.14 -28.14 -25.52
CA THR A 42 13.56 -28.08 -25.18
C THR A 42 14.37 -28.34 -26.46
N ARG A 43 14.92 -27.26 -27.04
CA ARG A 43 15.87 -27.35 -28.14
C ARG A 43 17.11 -28.10 -27.65
N ARG A 44 17.16 -29.41 -27.91
CA ARG A 44 18.36 -30.24 -27.76
C ARG A 44 19.49 -29.60 -28.55
N ARG A 45 20.43 -28.95 -27.85
CA ARG A 45 21.72 -28.56 -28.43
C ARG A 45 22.46 -29.86 -28.78
N ARG A 46 22.62 -30.11 -30.07
CA ARG A 46 23.46 -31.19 -30.62
C ARG A 46 24.87 -31.04 -30.04
N MET A 47 25.32 -32.06 -29.31
CA MET A 47 26.74 -32.25 -29.02
C MET A 47 27.47 -32.58 -30.34
N PRO A 48 28.60 -31.93 -30.64
CA PRO A 48 29.61 -32.50 -31.54
C PRO A 48 30.54 -33.43 -30.75
N SER A 49 30.65 -34.67 -31.20
CA SER A 49 31.54 -35.70 -30.65
C SER A 49 33.03 -35.35 -30.78
N PRO A 50 33.90 -35.88 -29.90
CA PRO A 50 35.32 -35.54 -29.85
C PRO A 50 36.13 -36.38 -30.84
N ARG A 51 36.81 -35.74 -31.79
CA ARG A 51 37.90 -36.36 -32.55
C ARG A 51 39.08 -35.40 -32.69
N ARG A 52 40.08 -35.67 -31.85
CA ARG A 52 41.52 -35.64 -32.12
C ARG A 52 42.09 -34.37 -32.77
N VAL A 53 42.69 -33.51 -31.95
CA VAL A 53 44.02 -32.93 -32.22
C VAL A 53 44.81 -32.94 -30.91
N LEU A 54 45.93 -33.67 -30.94
CA LEU A 54 47.00 -33.71 -29.93
C LEU A 54 47.95 -32.52 -30.12
N LEU A 55 48.82 -32.31 -29.13
CA LEU A 55 49.79 -31.23 -28.88
C LEU A 55 49.16 -30.01 -28.18
N GLY A 56 49.43 -29.69 -26.91
CA GLY A 56 50.50 -30.09 -25.99
C GLY A 56 51.38 -28.89 -25.67
N VAL A 57 51.15 -28.22 -24.55
CA VAL A 57 52.17 -27.61 -23.67
C VAL A 57 51.57 -27.53 -22.26
N ALA A 58 52.25 -28.15 -21.31
CA ALA A 58 52.01 -28.02 -19.89
C ALA A 58 52.58 -26.69 -19.38
N ALA A 59 51.79 -25.96 -18.60
CA ALA A 59 52.30 -24.96 -17.66
C ALA A 59 51.34 -24.91 -16.46
N THR A 60 51.76 -25.54 -15.37
CA THR A 60 51.22 -25.33 -14.03
C THR A 60 51.49 -23.89 -13.60
N ALA A 61 50.44 -23.10 -13.42
CA ALA A 61 50.50 -21.87 -12.63
C ALA A 61 49.22 -21.79 -11.79
N ALA A 62 49.36 -22.12 -10.51
CA ALA A 62 48.39 -21.75 -9.50
C ALA A 62 48.42 -20.22 -9.36
N LEU A 63 47.32 -19.55 -9.74
CA LEU A 63 47.05 -18.16 -9.38
C LEU A 63 45.57 -18.03 -9.03
N THR A 64 45.36 -17.81 -7.73
CA THR A 64 44.22 -17.17 -7.10
C THR A 64 43.77 -15.90 -7.81
N GLY A 65 42.46 -15.76 -8.02
CA GLY A 65 41.76 -14.49 -8.14
C GLY A 65 41.83 -13.78 -9.50
N VAL A 66 40.67 -13.59 -10.14
CA VAL A 66 39.97 -12.31 -10.30
C VAL A 66 38.73 -12.63 -11.14
N LEU A 67 37.55 -12.61 -10.51
CA LEU A 67 36.30 -12.52 -11.24
C LEU A 67 36.28 -11.13 -11.88
N VAL A 68 36.33 -11.06 -13.21
CA VAL A 68 36.18 -9.80 -13.95
C VAL A 68 34.72 -9.40 -13.82
N VAL A 69 34.40 -8.63 -12.77
CA VAL A 69 33.15 -7.87 -12.69
C VAL A 69 33.32 -6.70 -13.63
N GLY A 70 32.64 -6.76 -14.78
CA GLY A 70 32.61 -5.67 -15.74
C GLY A 70 32.03 -4.39 -15.10
N PRO A 71 32.52 -3.19 -15.48
CA PRO A 71 32.00 -1.95 -14.95
C PRO A 71 30.65 -1.66 -15.58
N SER A 72 29.57 -2.09 -14.92
CA SER A 72 28.25 -1.54 -15.17
C SER A 72 28.25 -0.10 -14.63
N LEU A 73 28.22 0.87 -15.54
CA LEU A 73 28.20 2.32 -15.27
C LEU A 73 26.85 2.83 -14.72
N PHE A 74 26.06 1.94 -14.12
CA PHE A 74 24.87 2.25 -13.34
C PHE A 74 25.16 1.72 -11.94
N GLY A 75 25.18 2.60 -10.92
CA GLY A 75 25.56 2.23 -9.56
C GLY A 75 24.92 0.92 -9.15
N ALA A 76 25.74 -0.12 -9.00
CA ALA A 76 25.25 -1.46 -8.70
C ALA A 76 24.54 -1.41 -7.35
N SER A 77 23.23 -1.70 -7.34
CA SER A 77 22.53 -1.95 -6.10
C SER A 77 22.99 -3.31 -5.58
N GLU A 78 23.44 -3.36 -4.33
CA GLU A 78 23.88 -4.60 -3.69
C GLU A 78 22.79 -5.07 -2.75
N GLN A 79 22.28 -6.29 -2.93
CA GLN A 79 21.34 -6.87 -1.97
C GLN A 79 22.07 -7.17 -0.67
N VAL A 80 21.70 -6.46 0.40
CA VAL A 80 22.31 -6.60 1.73
C VAL A 80 21.47 -7.44 2.68
N TYR A 81 20.18 -7.61 2.38
CA TYR A 81 19.28 -8.45 3.17
C TYR A 81 18.08 -8.90 2.33
N ALA A 82 17.56 -10.10 2.60
CA ALA A 82 16.30 -10.57 2.05
C ALA A 82 15.59 -11.50 3.04
N SER A 83 14.28 -11.34 3.11
CA SER A 83 13.34 -12.24 3.79
C SER A 83 12.08 -12.38 2.94
N GLN A 84 11.08 -13.13 3.42
CA GLN A 84 9.78 -13.21 2.75
C GLN A 84 9.03 -11.87 2.73
N ALA A 85 9.26 -11.02 3.73
CA ALA A 85 8.55 -9.76 3.89
C ALA A 85 9.23 -8.58 3.19
N VAL A 86 10.56 -8.62 3.08
CA VAL A 86 11.34 -7.49 2.55
C VAL A 86 12.64 -7.92 1.91
N THR A 87 12.95 -7.30 0.77
CA THR A 87 14.30 -7.26 0.22
C THR A 87 14.90 -5.88 0.46
N ILE A 88 16.16 -5.82 0.89
CA ILE A 88 16.88 -4.57 1.15
C ILE A 88 18.12 -4.53 0.28
N ASP A 89 18.21 -3.48 -0.50
CA ASP A 89 19.40 -3.15 -1.27
C ASP A 89 20.12 -1.95 -0.69
N ARG A 90 21.44 -1.96 -0.85
CA ARG A 90 22.28 -0.79 -0.71
C ARG A 90 22.40 -0.09 -2.06
N GLU A 91 21.98 1.16 -2.10
CA GLU A 91 22.10 2.06 -3.25
C GLU A 91 22.93 3.28 -2.84
N GLY A 92 24.27 3.16 -2.88
CA GLY A 92 25.18 4.24 -2.50
C GLY A 92 25.06 4.63 -1.01
N ASP A 93 24.50 5.80 -0.73
CA ASP A 93 24.24 6.32 0.62
C ASP A 93 22.83 6.00 1.14
N ARG A 94 22.04 5.22 0.40
CA ARG A 94 20.67 4.86 0.74
C ARG A 94 20.49 3.36 0.84
N TYR A 95 19.45 2.97 1.57
CA TYR A 95 18.84 1.66 1.49
C TYR A 95 17.54 1.76 0.71
N ALA A 96 17.34 0.86 -0.24
CA ALA A 96 16.07 0.65 -0.92
C ALA A 96 15.40 -0.60 -0.35
N PHE A 97 14.20 -0.42 0.17
CA PHE A 97 13.37 -1.46 0.75
C PHE A 97 12.29 -1.83 -0.25
N TYR A 98 12.14 -3.12 -0.51
CA TYR A 98 11.14 -3.69 -1.39
C TYR A 98 10.27 -4.62 -0.55
N ILE A 99 9.06 -4.18 -0.21
CA ILE A 99 8.10 -4.95 0.56
C ILE A 99 7.42 -5.95 -0.37
N THR A 100 7.54 -7.23 -0.06
CA THR A 100 7.06 -8.35 -0.88
C THR A 100 5.88 -9.08 -0.26
N ASP A 101 5.58 -8.79 1.01
CA ASP A 101 4.43 -9.32 1.74
C ASP A 101 3.33 -8.26 1.86
N GLY A 102 2.08 -8.68 1.63
CA GLY A 102 0.90 -7.82 1.67
C GLY A 102 0.48 -7.44 3.08
N ASP A 103 0.86 -8.23 4.08
CA ASP A 103 0.56 -8.00 5.49
C ASP A 103 1.79 -8.35 6.35
N PRO A 104 2.91 -7.62 6.18
CA PRO A 104 4.18 -7.99 6.80
C PRO A 104 4.11 -7.82 8.32
N ASP A 105 4.62 -8.81 9.07
CA ASP A 105 4.75 -8.71 10.53
C ASP A 105 5.65 -7.52 10.90
N PRO A 106 5.15 -6.53 11.68
CA PRO A 106 5.93 -5.37 12.12
C PRO A 106 7.27 -5.75 12.75
N SER A 107 7.29 -6.80 13.56
CA SER A 107 8.48 -7.26 14.28
C SER A 107 9.53 -7.83 13.33
N GLU A 108 9.13 -8.48 12.25
CA GLU A 108 10.04 -9.01 11.24
C GLU A 108 10.67 -7.88 10.41
N LEU A 109 9.89 -6.86 10.05
CA LEU A 109 10.42 -5.66 9.39
C LEU A 109 11.38 -4.89 10.29
N GLU A 110 11.06 -4.70 11.56
CA GLU A 110 11.97 -4.07 12.52
C GLU A 110 13.28 -4.88 12.68
N LYS A 111 13.21 -6.22 12.70
CA LYS A 111 14.41 -7.06 12.69
C LYS A 111 15.22 -6.82 11.41
N ALA A 112 14.58 -6.72 10.26
CA ALA A 112 15.27 -6.43 8.99
C ALA A 112 15.96 -5.05 9.00
N PHE A 113 15.33 -4.01 9.54
CA PHE A 113 15.95 -2.69 9.71
C PHE A 113 17.20 -2.74 10.59
N ARG A 114 17.12 -3.42 11.73
CA ARG A 114 18.28 -3.62 12.62
C ARG A 114 19.43 -4.37 11.95
N LYS A 115 19.14 -5.35 11.08
CA LYS A 115 20.17 -6.09 10.34
C LYS A 115 21.01 -5.22 9.40
N VAL A 116 20.48 -4.07 8.97
CA VAL A 116 21.19 -3.10 8.12
C VAL A 116 21.64 -1.85 8.89
N GLY A 117 21.60 -1.89 10.23
CA GLY A 117 22.09 -0.82 11.11
C GLY A 117 21.09 0.30 11.39
N LEU A 118 19.81 0.13 11.03
CA LEU A 118 18.75 1.12 11.26
C LEU A 118 17.98 0.79 12.54
N GLU A 119 18.63 0.97 13.69
CA GLU A 119 18.09 0.59 15.01
C GLU A 119 16.89 1.43 15.48
N ASN A 120 16.76 2.65 14.97
CA ASN A 120 15.76 3.63 15.44
C ASN A 120 14.50 3.66 14.57
N ILE A 121 14.27 2.65 13.74
CA ILE A 121 13.05 2.53 12.93
C ILE A 121 12.08 1.60 13.64
N THR A 122 10.91 2.13 13.94
CA THR A 122 9.77 1.35 14.48
C THR A 122 8.71 1.17 13.40
N VAL A 123 7.89 0.14 13.53
CA VAL A 123 6.81 -0.16 12.60
C VAL A 123 5.47 -0.11 13.32
N LYS A 124 4.51 0.65 12.78
CA LYS A 124 3.18 0.82 13.36
C LYS A 124 2.10 0.45 12.37
N LEU A 125 1.20 -0.44 12.77
CA LEU A 125 -0.03 -0.73 12.04
C LEU A 125 -1.07 0.36 12.28
N ILE A 126 -1.63 0.89 11.20
CA ILE A 126 -2.68 1.92 11.23
C ILE A 126 -3.93 1.45 10.47
N PRO A 127 -5.13 1.74 10.99
CA PRO A 127 -6.36 1.42 10.28
C PRO A 127 -6.46 2.26 8.99
N VAL A 128 -6.74 1.59 7.87
CA VAL A 128 -6.91 2.24 6.56
C VAL A 128 -8.21 1.79 5.89
N SER A 129 -8.66 2.60 4.92
CA SER A 129 -9.81 2.27 4.09
C SER A 129 -9.54 1.04 3.21
N PRO A 130 -10.59 0.39 2.66
CA PRO A 130 -10.43 -0.73 1.74
C PRO A 130 -9.55 -0.43 0.52
N ARG A 131 -9.53 0.82 0.05
CA ARG A 131 -8.69 1.24 -1.08
C ARG A 131 -7.21 1.37 -0.70
N GLN A 132 -6.91 1.79 0.52
CA GLN A 132 -5.56 2.12 0.98
C GLN A 132 -4.80 0.95 1.58
N ARG A 133 -5.16 -0.30 1.24
CA ARG A 133 -4.49 -1.52 1.73
C ARG A 133 -3.06 -1.73 1.19
N SER A 134 -2.37 -0.67 0.75
CA SER A 134 -0.95 -0.73 0.47
C SER A 134 -0.20 -1.13 1.75
N PRO A 135 0.80 -2.04 1.67
CA PRO A 135 1.58 -2.45 2.82
C PRO A 135 2.23 -1.26 3.52
N VAL A 136 2.69 -0.25 2.77
CA VAL A 136 3.26 0.99 3.32
C VAL A 136 2.37 2.18 2.95
N VAL A 137 1.97 2.93 3.98
CA VAL A 137 1.05 4.06 3.87
C VAL A 137 1.75 5.39 4.19
N GLY A 138 2.89 5.33 4.90
CA GLY A 138 3.72 6.50 5.13
C GLY A 138 4.94 6.19 6.00
N VAL A 139 5.85 7.16 6.09
CA VAL A 139 6.95 7.14 7.04
C VAL A 139 6.97 8.48 7.77
N ASP A 140 6.85 8.43 9.09
CA ASP A 140 7.14 9.59 9.91
C ASP A 140 8.62 9.61 10.25
N LEU A 141 9.28 10.65 9.78
CA LEU A 141 10.52 11.08 10.39
C LEU A 141 10.07 11.83 11.65
N GLY A 142 10.52 11.42 12.84
CA GLY A 142 10.14 12.11 14.08
C GLY A 142 10.52 13.61 14.04
N LYS A 143 10.39 14.33 15.16
CA LYS A 143 11.10 15.61 15.32
C LYS A 143 12.61 15.37 15.41
N ALA A 144 13.18 14.76 14.39
CA ALA A 144 14.59 14.72 14.17
C ALA A 144 14.96 16.19 13.93
N GLY A 145 15.79 16.75 14.82
CA GLY A 145 16.21 18.14 14.72
C GLY A 145 16.66 18.45 13.30
N SER A 146 16.60 19.71 12.90
CA SER A 146 16.85 20.26 11.55
C SER A 146 18.16 19.85 10.83
N GLY A 147 18.93 18.90 11.36
CA GLY A 147 20.05 18.20 10.70
C GLY A 147 19.79 16.72 10.36
N ALA A 148 18.58 16.18 10.53
CA ALA A 148 18.27 14.81 10.15
C ALA A 148 18.26 14.67 8.62
N ARG A 149 19.24 13.94 8.08
CA ARG A 149 19.40 13.68 6.65
C ARG A 149 18.46 12.58 6.14
N ALA A 150 17.23 12.55 6.63
CA ALA A 150 16.30 11.51 6.26
C ALA A 150 15.46 11.99 5.07
N SER A 151 15.67 11.37 3.91
CA SER A 151 14.76 11.48 2.77
C SER A 151 14.07 10.15 2.59
N VAL A 152 12.74 10.17 2.60
CA VAL A 152 11.93 9.02 2.25
C VAL A 152 11.25 9.30 0.94
N THR A 153 11.41 8.38 0.00
CA THR A 153 10.65 8.39 -1.25
C THR A 153 9.97 7.05 -1.36
N VAL A 154 8.63 7.06 -1.30
CA VAL A 154 7.82 5.92 -1.71
C VAL A 154 7.85 5.90 -3.23
N SER A 155 8.22 4.75 -3.80
CA SER A 155 8.28 4.57 -5.24
C SER A 155 7.61 3.26 -5.62
N ASP A 156 7.27 3.14 -6.89
CA ASP A 156 6.90 1.86 -7.45
C ASP A 156 8.07 0.88 -7.34
N CYS A 157 7.71 -0.40 -7.33
CA CYS A 157 8.67 -1.48 -7.34
C CYS A 157 9.48 -1.46 -8.63
N ALA A 158 10.81 -1.43 -8.49
CA ALA A 158 11.68 -1.70 -9.62
C ALA A 158 11.47 -3.16 -10.07
N GLU A 159 11.56 -3.43 -11.39
CA GLU A 159 11.46 -4.78 -12.00
C GLU A 159 12.46 -5.79 -11.40
N ARG A 160 13.39 -5.33 -10.57
CA ARG A 160 14.43 -6.11 -9.91
C ARG A 160 13.91 -7.10 -8.86
N VAL A 161 12.82 -6.78 -8.16
CA VAL A 161 12.30 -7.64 -7.07
C VAL A 161 10.94 -8.20 -7.47
N GLU A 162 10.92 -9.50 -7.75
CA GLU A 162 9.68 -10.24 -8.02
C GLU A 162 8.73 -10.17 -6.81
N GLY A 163 7.44 -9.96 -7.07
CA GLY A 163 6.42 -9.89 -6.02
C GLY A 163 6.49 -8.64 -5.15
N CYS A 164 7.28 -7.64 -5.52
CA CYS A 164 7.30 -6.37 -4.80
C CYS A 164 5.92 -5.66 -4.92
N LEU A 165 5.41 -5.26 -3.77
CA LEU A 165 4.13 -4.55 -3.62
C LEU A 165 4.34 -3.05 -3.43
N THR A 166 5.33 -2.68 -2.61
CA THR A 166 5.68 -1.28 -2.36
C THR A 166 7.19 -1.16 -2.14
N ALA A 167 7.79 -0.09 -2.66
CA ALA A 167 9.18 0.23 -2.37
C ALA A 167 9.32 1.58 -1.69
N PHE A 168 10.34 1.71 -0.83
CA PHE A 168 10.74 3.01 -0.29
C PHE A 168 12.25 3.08 -0.08
N ARG A 169 12.79 4.30 -0.11
CA ARG A 169 14.21 4.55 0.15
C ARG A 169 14.41 5.32 1.44
N ILE A 170 15.46 4.98 2.19
CA ILE A 170 15.89 5.72 3.39
C ILE A 170 17.39 5.94 3.28
N THR A 171 17.89 7.10 3.68
CA THR A 171 19.33 7.34 3.82
C THR A 171 19.93 6.45 4.91
N ALA A 172 21.14 5.96 4.65
CA ALA A 172 21.84 5.06 5.55
C ALA A 172 22.32 5.73 6.84
N ASP A 173 22.46 7.06 6.85
CA ASP A 173 22.92 7.85 7.99
C ASP A 173 21.76 8.46 8.80
N LEU A 174 20.57 7.85 8.72
CA LEU A 174 19.38 8.26 9.46
C LEU A 174 19.70 8.50 10.95
N GLN A 175 19.59 9.77 11.37
CA GLN A 175 19.75 10.18 12.76
C GLN A 175 18.38 10.35 13.43
N GLY A 176 18.18 9.67 14.56
CA GLY A 176 16.96 9.77 15.35
C GLY A 176 15.86 8.78 14.97
N PRO A 177 14.72 8.82 15.70
CA PRO A 177 13.63 7.87 15.52
C PRO A 177 12.85 8.13 14.24
N ALA A 178 12.50 7.04 13.55
CA ALA A 178 11.53 7.02 12.45
C ALA A 178 10.46 5.96 12.72
N GLN A 179 9.27 6.19 12.16
CA GLN A 179 8.14 5.27 12.25
C GLN A 179 7.60 4.97 10.86
N LEU A 180 7.77 3.73 10.42
CA LEU A 180 7.10 3.20 9.23
C LEU A 180 5.65 2.89 9.59
N ARG A 181 4.70 3.43 8.82
CA ARG A 181 3.27 3.16 8.98
C ARG A 181 2.81 2.14 7.94
N LEU A 182 2.33 1.00 8.43
CA LEU A 182 1.72 -0.03 7.60
C LEU A 182 0.20 0.04 7.69
N GLY A 183 -0.46 -0.09 6.55
CA GLY A 183 -1.91 -0.14 6.50
C GLY A 183 -2.42 -1.51 6.95
N ARG A 184 -3.40 -1.54 7.85
CA ARG A 184 -4.19 -2.74 8.13
C ARG A 184 -5.67 -2.47 7.93
N PRO A 185 -6.48 -3.51 7.65
CA PRO A 185 -7.92 -3.37 7.69
C PRO A 185 -8.38 -2.76 9.02
N ALA A 186 -9.19 -1.71 8.93
CA ALA A 186 -9.85 -1.13 10.08
C ALA A 186 -10.85 -2.13 10.67
N LYS A 187 -10.98 -2.15 12.00
CA LYS A 187 -12.07 -2.86 12.67
C LYS A 187 -13.41 -2.13 12.43
N PRO A 188 -14.56 -2.81 12.56
CA PRO A 188 -15.86 -2.14 12.48
C PRO A 188 -15.93 -0.92 13.41
N GLY A 189 -16.26 0.25 12.84
CA GLY A 189 -16.34 1.53 13.56
C GLY A 189 -15.00 2.20 13.89
N GLU A 190 -13.86 1.58 13.61
CA GLU A 190 -12.54 2.17 13.83
C GLU A 190 -12.24 3.27 12.81
N LYS A 191 -11.84 4.45 13.30
CA LYS A 191 -11.46 5.61 12.48
C LYS A 191 -10.24 5.28 11.62
N TYR A 192 -10.27 5.64 10.34
CA TYR A 192 -9.11 5.54 9.47
C TYR A 192 -8.06 6.57 9.89
N ALA A 193 -6.79 6.18 9.82
CA ALA A 193 -5.69 7.08 10.14
C ALA A 193 -5.46 8.14 9.04
N TYR A 194 -5.85 7.80 7.81
CA TYR A 194 -5.88 8.70 6.67
C TYR A 194 -7.26 8.58 6.03
N PRO A 195 -8.16 9.54 6.28
CA PRO A 195 -9.39 9.65 5.52
C PRO A 195 -9.08 9.72 4.02
N ALA A 196 -9.92 9.07 3.23
CA ALA A 196 -9.82 9.04 1.77
C ALA A 196 -11.04 9.73 1.18
N ASP A 197 -10.90 10.37 0.01
CA ASP A 197 -12.05 10.93 -0.70
C ASP A 197 -13.09 9.83 -0.94
N ALA A 198 -14.32 10.06 -0.46
CA ALA A 198 -15.37 9.06 -0.46
C ALA A 198 -15.79 8.62 -1.88
N SER A 199 -15.52 9.45 -2.90
CA SER A 199 -15.88 9.20 -4.29
C SER A 199 -14.86 8.33 -5.05
N TRP A 200 -13.70 8.07 -4.45
CA TRP A 200 -12.65 7.30 -5.10
C TRP A 200 -13.07 5.84 -5.37
N PRO A 201 -12.55 5.20 -6.43
CA PRO A 201 -12.82 3.79 -6.69
C PRO A 201 -12.44 2.91 -5.48
N GLY A 202 -13.39 2.10 -5.01
CA GLY A 202 -13.22 1.24 -3.84
C GLY A 202 -13.61 1.87 -2.51
N GLU A 203 -14.04 3.13 -2.49
CA GLU A 203 -14.60 3.81 -1.32
C GLU A 203 -16.14 3.73 -1.28
N ALA A 204 -16.73 4.10 -0.14
CA ALA A 204 -18.15 3.89 0.15
C ALA A 204 -19.11 4.64 -0.80
N LEU A 205 -18.64 5.72 -1.44
CA LEU A 205 -19.40 6.51 -2.40
C LEU A 205 -18.73 6.53 -3.79
N ALA A 206 -18.01 5.46 -4.16
CA ALA A 206 -17.29 5.36 -5.43
C ALA A 206 -18.12 5.86 -6.62
N GLY A 207 -17.61 6.87 -7.33
CA GLY A 207 -18.26 7.48 -8.50
C GLY A 207 -19.33 8.54 -8.20
N VAL A 208 -19.61 8.86 -6.94
CA VAL A 208 -20.58 9.88 -6.54
C VAL A 208 -19.88 11.20 -6.24
N THR A 209 -20.20 12.26 -6.98
CA THR A 209 -19.65 13.60 -6.74
C THR A 209 -20.54 14.39 -5.76
N LEU A 210 -20.00 14.69 -4.57
CA LEU A 210 -20.67 15.53 -3.56
C LEU A 210 -20.14 16.96 -3.50
N GLN A 211 -18.91 17.20 -3.96
CA GLN A 211 -18.30 18.52 -3.98
C GLN A 211 -19.17 19.54 -4.74
N GLY A 212 -19.33 20.73 -4.16
CA GLY A 212 -20.14 21.82 -4.70
C GLY A 212 -21.64 21.70 -4.48
N ARG A 213 -22.16 20.54 -4.02
CA ARG A 213 -23.57 20.39 -3.62
C ARG A 213 -23.82 21.10 -2.29
N SER A 214 -25.09 21.36 -2.00
CA SER A 214 -25.49 21.82 -0.67
C SER A 214 -25.34 20.70 0.35
N ALA A 215 -25.07 21.04 1.61
CA ALA A 215 -24.94 20.10 2.71
C ALA A 215 -26.21 19.24 2.87
N GLY A 216 -27.39 19.84 2.67
CA GLY A 216 -28.66 19.12 2.70
C GLY A 216 -28.81 18.10 1.57
N GLU A 217 -28.40 18.45 0.34
CA GLU A 217 -28.42 17.53 -0.79
C GLU A 217 -27.41 16.40 -0.59
N ALA A 218 -26.17 16.73 -0.23
CA ALA A 218 -25.11 15.74 0.02
C ALA A 218 -25.50 14.78 1.14
N THR A 219 -26.08 15.28 2.24
CA THR A 219 -26.58 14.45 3.34
C THR A 219 -27.62 13.44 2.89
N ARG A 220 -28.54 13.85 2.02
CA ARG A 220 -29.54 12.93 1.46
C ARG A 220 -28.87 11.85 0.63
N VAL A 221 -27.95 12.23 -0.27
CA VAL A 221 -27.21 11.26 -1.09
C VAL A 221 -26.44 10.26 -0.23
N VAL A 222 -25.71 10.73 0.80
CA VAL A 222 -24.99 9.84 1.72
C VAL A 222 -25.95 8.83 2.37
N ARG A 223 -27.12 9.29 2.82
CA ARG A 223 -28.13 8.43 3.47
C ARG A 223 -28.82 7.46 2.51
N GLU A 224 -28.99 7.83 1.24
CA GLU A 224 -29.52 6.94 0.19
C GLU A 224 -28.59 5.74 -0.06
N HIS A 225 -27.31 5.86 0.32
CA HIS A 225 -26.32 4.78 0.30
C HIS A 225 -26.21 4.03 1.65
N ASP A 226 -27.17 4.19 2.56
CA ASP A 226 -27.18 3.59 3.90
C ASP A 226 -25.99 3.99 4.80
N LEU A 227 -25.38 5.16 4.51
CA LEU A 227 -24.24 5.70 5.26
C LEU A 227 -24.69 6.78 6.25
N LYS A 228 -23.88 6.97 7.29
CA LYS A 228 -24.02 8.05 8.27
C LYS A 228 -23.21 9.26 7.84
N VAL A 229 -23.65 10.43 8.29
CA VAL A 229 -22.99 11.72 8.02
C VAL A 229 -22.40 12.27 9.29
N ALA A 230 -21.13 12.63 9.24
CA ALA A 230 -20.46 13.53 10.17
C ALA A 230 -20.15 14.85 9.45
N TYR A 231 -19.94 15.93 10.20
CA TYR A 231 -19.64 17.24 9.64
C TYR A 231 -18.37 17.83 10.24
N GLU A 232 -17.62 18.48 9.37
CA GLU A 232 -16.57 19.43 9.71
C GLU A 232 -16.86 20.74 9.00
N LEU A 233 -16.55 21.86 9.65
CA LEU A 233 -16.69 23.18 9.05
C LEU A 233 -15.32 23.72 8.66
N ASP A 234 -15.12 23.99 7.38
CA ASP A 234 -13.88 24.55 6.85
C ASP A 234 -13.97 26.07 6.82
N TRP A 235 -13.44 26.71 7.86
CA TRP A 235 -13.42 28.16 7.98
C TRP A 235 -12.27 28.74 7.15
N PRO A 236 -12.52 29.67 6.20
CA PRO A 236 -11.44 30.30 5.46
C PRO A 236 -10.54 31.11 6.39
N LEU A 237 -9.22 31.00 6.22
CA LEU A 237 -8.26 31.77 7.02
C LEU A 237 -8.45 33.28 6.80
N ARG A 238 -8.33 34.05 7.88
CA ARG A 238 -8.39 35.51 7.80
C ARG A 238 -7.17 36.07 7.05
N SER A 239 -7.37 37.14 6.28
CA SER A 239 -6.33 38.01 5.70
C SER A 239 -5.26 37.35 4.82
N GLY A 240 -5.54 37.17 3.52
CA GLY A 240 -4.51 36.96 2.47
C GLY A 240 -3.80 35.60 2.48
N GLU A 241 -3.95 34.82 3.55
CA GLU A 241 -3.49 33.44 3.62
C GLU A 241 -4.40 32.52 2.80
N ARG A 242 -3.81 31.60 2.04
CA ARG A 242 -4.55 30.56 1.34
C ARG A 242 -4.71 29.38 2.30
N GLY A 243 -5.95 28.94 2.51
CA GLY A 243 -6.25 27.74 3.28
C GLY A 243 -7.52 27.87 4.10
N PHE A 244 -7.77 26.83 4.90
CA PHE A 244 -8.90 26.74 5.80
C PHE A 244 -8.42 26.21 7.16
N GLN A 245 -9.18 26.52 8.21
CA GLN A 245 -9.07 25.89 9.51
C GLN A 245 -10.34 25.08 9.75
N SER A 246 -10.19 23.78 9.97
CA SER A 246 -11.33 22.86 10.11
C SER A 246 -11.79 22.77 11.56
N GLU A 247 -13.08 22.97 11.78
CA GLU A 247 -13.74 22.70 13.05
C GLU A 247 -14.30 21.27 13.01
N GLU A 248 -13.76 20.40 13.85
CA GLU A 248 -14.12 18.97 13.88
C GLU A 248 -15.38 18.68 14.72
N ASN A 249 -16.03 17.54 14.45
CA ASN A 249 -17.13 16.98 15.25
C ASN A 249 -18.34 17.93 15.38
N VAL A 250 -18.68 18.66 14.32
CA VAL A 250 -19.75 19.66 14.34
C VAL A 250 -21.12 18.97 14.33
N PRO A 251 -22.03 19.31 15.27
CA PRO A 251 -23.37 18.75 15.27
C PRO A 251 -24.18 19.26 14.07
N ALA A 252 -25.01 18.40 13.49
CA ALA A 252 -25.85 18.72 12.32
C ALA A 252 -26.71 19.99 12.51
N SER A 253 -27.12 20.31 13.74
CA SER A 253 -27.89 21.51 14.07
C SER A 253 -27.14 22.83 13.84
N ARG A 254 -25.82 22.79 13.68
CA ARG A 254 -24.98 23.96 13.38
C ARG A 254 -24.65 24.09 11.89
N VAL A 255 -25.07 23.13 11.08
CA VAL A 255 -24.81 23.13 9.63
C VAL A 255 -26.07 23.59 8.92
N ASP A 256 -25.99 24.74 8.26
CA ASP A 256 -27.08 25.17 7.40
C ASP A 256 -27.14 24.25 6.16
N PRO A 257 -28.32 23.67 5.82
CA PRO A 257 -28.44 22.76 4.70
C PRO A 257 -28.12 23.40 3.34
N SER A 258 -28.08 24.73 3.24
CA SER A 258 -27.72 25.46 2.02
C SER A 258 -26.22 25.67 1.83
N TRP A 259 -25.40 25.46 2.88
CA TRP A 259 -23.94 25.61 2.77
C TRP A 259 -23.32 24.60 1.83
N ALA A 260 -22.23 24.98 1.17
CA ALA A 260 -21.60 24.15 0.15
C ALA A 260 -20.65 23.12 0.74
N VAL A 261 -20.64 21.92 0.18
CA VAL A 261 -19.66 20.87 0.50
C VAL A 261 -18.38 21.12 -0.30
N ALA A 262 -17.25 21.30 0.37
CA ALA A 262 -15.93 21.42 -0.24
C ALA A 262 -15.34 20.05 -0.62
N SER A 263 -15.49 19.07 0.26
CA SER A 263 -15.02 17.69 0.06
C SER A 263 -15.84 16.72 0.91
N ALA A 264 -15.70 15.43 0.61
CA ALA A 264 -16.33 14.35 1.37
C ALA A 264 -15.32 13.22 1.55
N GLU A 265 -15.16 12.74 2.79
CA GLU A 265 -14.15 11.76 3.13
C GLU A 265 -14.78 10.54 3.83
N THR A 266 -14.28 9.35 3.52
CA THR A 266 -14.59 8.13 4.28
C THR A 266 -13.81 8.16 5.58
N TYR A 267 -14.49 8.35 6.70
CA TYR A 267 -13.86 8.52 8.02
C TYR A 267 -13.65 7.19 8.75
N ASN A 268 -14.62 6.30 8.60
CA ASN A 268 -14.57 4.90 8.98
C ASN A 268 -15.61 4.12 8.16
N ASP A 269 -15.72 2.83 8.43
CA ASP A 269 -16.75 2.01 7.82
C ASP A 269 -18.15 2.53 8.18
N GLY A 270 -18.90 2.96 7.15
CA GLY A 270 -20.26 3.45 7.28
C GLY A 270 -20.45 4.92 7.65
N VAL A 271 -19.38 5.74 7.74
CA VAL A 271 -19.51 7.19 8.00
C VAL A 271 -18.73 8.00 6.97
N ILE A 272 -19.44 8.96 6.37
CA ILE A 272 -18.86 10.00 5.52
C ILE A 272 -18.78 11.30 6.31
N THR A 273 -17.59 11.89 6.37
CA THR A 273 -17.41 13.26 6.84
C THR A 273 -17.61 14.21 5.67
N LEU A 274 -18.54 15.13 5.80
CA LEU A 274 -18.72 16.24 4.87
C LEU A 274 -17.96 17.45 5.40
N HIS A 275 -17.00 17.93 4.62
CA HIS A 275 -16.34 19.21 4.84
C HIS A 275 -17.19 20.30 4.22
N VAL A 276 -17.81 21.11 5.06
CA VAL A 276 -18.77 22.13 4.64
C VAL A 276 -18.14 23.51 4.81
N VAL A 277 -18.22 24.33 3.78
CA VAL A 277 -17.79 25.73 3.84
C VAL A 277 -18.96 26.55 4.39
N PRO A 278 -18.82 27.17 5.57
CA PRO A 278 -19.86 28.03 6.11
C PRO A 278 -20.18 29.20 5.18
N GLY A 279 -21.45 29.59 5.12
CA GLY A 279 -21.91 30.75 4.35
C GLY A 279 -21.34 32.08 4.87
N PRO A 280 -21.48 33.18 4.10
CA PRO A 280 -20.88 34.47 4.43
C PRO A 280 -21.37 35.07 5.75
N ASP A 281 -22.58 34.72 6.20
CA ASP A 281 -23.17 35.20 7.44
C ASP A 281 -22.81 34.33 8.67
N ALA A 282 -22.07 33.24 8.47
CA ALA A 282 -21.67 32.34 9.54
C ALA A 282 -20.50 32.94 10.36
N THR A 283 -20.58 32.81 11.69
CA THR A 283 -19.53 33.30 12.58
C THR A 283 -18.64 32.13 13.04
N PRO A 284 -17.31 32.19 12.80
CA PRO A 284 -16.39 31.19 13.30
C PRO A 284 -16.32 31.21 14.84
N PRO A 285 -16.06 30.06 15.49
CA PRO A 285 -15.80 30.03 16.91
C PRO A 285 -14.51 30.81 17.27
N PRO A 286 -14.34 31.25 18.53
CA PRO A 286 -13.12 31.91 18.96
C PRO A 286 -11.87 31.06 18.67
N GLY A 287 -10.88 31.63 18.01
CA GLY A 287 -9.64 30.93 17.63
C GLY A 287 -9.60 30.38 16.20
N PHE A 288 -10.60 30.74 15.38
CA PHE A 288 -10.68 30.55 13.93
C PHE A 288 -10.78 31.90 13.21
#